data_AF-A0A844U2D9-F1
#
_entry.id   AF-A0A844U2D9-F1
#
_cell.length_a   1.000
_cell.length_b   1.000
_cell.length_c   1.000
_cell.angle_alpha   90.00
_cell.angle_beta   90.00
_cell.angle_gamma   90.00
#
_symmetry.space_group_name_H-M   'P 1'
#
loop_
_entity.id
_entity.type
_entity.pdbx_description
1 polymer ?
#
loop_
_entity_poly.entity_id
_entity_poly.type
_entity_poly.pdbx_seq_one_letter_code
_entity_poly.pdbx_strand_id
1 'polypeptide(L)'
;MFLSIDYDIDAFSFVNGSLATSTGLNIGTNQSDEGGFEFEGFKVPKGTSWVKFKVKASNNLADYDVDPATGDPRSITFSFDLISESEDVCIDGALANANGEIELPYCSICYYPSVVGDKGDILNSDGFMAVSTLNRPDSQWVSERGNAFVVLESYNKGLVVTRLTTAQISALNPVEGMIVYDSTENCLKLYNGSEWGCIAQGCVDE
;
A
#
# COMPACT_ATOMS: atom_id res chain seq x y z
N MET A 1 -34.36 9.99 -11.09
CA MET A 1 -33.06 9.36 -11.40
C MET A 1 -32.65 8.54 -10.20
N PHE A 2 -31.90 7.49 -10.47
CA PHE A 2 -31.36 6.52 -9.54
C PHE A 2 -29.84 6.50 -9.69
N LEU A 3 -29.11 6.62 -8.58
CA LEU A 3 -27.66 6.51 -8.55
C LEU A 3 -27.27 5.21 -7.84
N SER A 4 -26.65 4.29 -8.57
CA SER A 4 -25.97 3.12 -8.00
C SER A 4 -24.49 3.42 -7.80
N ILE A 5 -23.93 2.98 -6.67
CA ILE A 5 -22.47 2.86 -6.50
C ILE A 5 -22.20 1.49 -5.90
N ASP A 6 -21.53 0.65 -6.70
CA ASP A 6 -21.25 -0.74 -6.41
C ASP A 6 -19.75 -0.93 -6.14
N TYR A 7 -19.47 -1.72 -5.12
CA TYR A 7 -18.14 -2.14 -4.70
C TYR A 7 -18.26 -3.45 -3.92
N ASP A 8 -17.16 -4.16 -3.72
CA ASP A 8 -17.14 -5.40 -2.94
C ASP A 8 -17.44 -5.11 -1.46
N ILE A 9 -18.66 -5.42 -1.03
CA ILE A 9 -19.18 -5.16 0.33
C ILE A 9 -18.66 -6.16 1.37
N ASP A 10 -18.11 -7.31 0.95
CA ASP A 10 -17.47 -8.27 1.84
C ASP A 10 -16.07 -7.76 2.21
N ALA A 11 -15.33 -7.25 1.23
CA ALA A 11 -13.99 -6.68 1.43
C ALA A 11 -13.99 -5.24 1.97
N PHE A 12 -15.06 -4.47 1.78
CA PHE A 12 -15.14 -3.06 2.17
C PHE A 12 -16.43 -2.70 2.89
N SER A 13 -16.30 -1.92 3.95
CA SER A 13 -17.45 -1.41 4.71
C SER A 13 -17.58 0.10 4.60
N PHE A 14 -18.81 0.60 4.40
CA PHE A 14 -19.09 2.03 4.42
C PHE A 14 -18.79 2.66 5.79
N VAL A 15 -18.11 3.79 5.81
CA VAL A 15 -17.90 4.58 7.03
C VAL A 15 -19.11 5.47 7.27
N ASN A 16 -19.95 5.07 8.24
CA ASN A 16 -21.17 5.80 8.58
C ASN A 16 -20.89 7.30 8.88
N GLY A 17 -21.74 8.18 8.34
CA GLY A 17 -21.60 9.63 8.45
C GLY A 17 -20.53 10.26 7.55
N SER A 18 -19.84 9.49 6.70
CA SER A 18 -18.83 10.04 5.77
C SER A 18 -19.42 10.61 4.47
N LEU A 19 -20.70 10.36 4.20
CA LEU A 19 -21.38 10.82 3.00
C LEU A 19 -21.55 12.35 3.02
N ALA A 20 -21.07 12.99 1.96
CA ALA A 20 -21.18 14.42 1.74
C ALA A 20 -21.48 14.71 0.27
N THR A 21 -22.16 15.82 0.02
CA THR A 21 -22.52 16.26 -1.33
C THR A 21 -22.24 17.74 -1.56
N SER A 22 -22.14 18.12 -2.83
CA SER A 22 -22.16 19.54 -3.23
C SER A 22 -23.45 20.24 -2.83
N THR A 23 -23.37 21.54 -2.55
CA THR A 23 -24.53 22.38 -2.25
C THR A 23 -25.61 22.26 -3.32
N GLY A 24 -26.85 21.98 -2.89
CA GLY A 24 -28.02 21.92 -3.76
C GLY A 24 -28.21 20.59 -4.49
N LEU A 25 -27.28 19.65 -4.40
CA LEU A 25 -27.50 18.28 -4.86
C LEU A 25 -28.47 17.58 -3.92
N ASN A 26 -29.58 17.08 -4.47
CA ASN A 26 -30.43 16.15 -3.74
C ASN A 26 -30.01 14.74 -4.13
N ILE A 27 -29.38 14.04 -3.18
CA ILE A 27 -28.94 12.67 -3.40
C ILE A 27 -30.10 11.67 -3.33
N GLY A 28 -31.18 11.99 -2.62
CA GLY A 28 -32.30 11.08 -2.43
C GLY A 28 -32.16 10.18 -1.20
N THR A 29 -32.85 9.04 -1.23
CA THR A 29 -32.89 8.05 -0.13
C THR A 29 -32.10 6.82 -0.54
N ASN A 30 -31.20 6.34 0.33
CA ASN A 30 -30.52 5.06 0.10
C ASN A 30 -31.50 3.90 0.35
N GLN A 31 -31.65 3.01 -0.63
CA GLN A 31 -32.50 1.83 -0.59
C GLN A 31 -31.71 0.52 -0.46
N SER A 32 -30.37 0.60 -0.40
CA SER A 32 -29.54 -0.61 -0.30
C SER A 32 -29.73 -1.32 1.05
N ASP A 33 -29.99 -2.62 0.99
CA ASP A 33 -30.15 -3.50 2.16
C ASP A 33 -28.81 -4.03 2.70
N GLU A 34 -27.71 -3.93 1.93
CA GLU A 34 -26.43 -4.62 2.20
C GLU A 34 -25.23 -3.66 2.34
N GLY A 35 -25.49 -2.38 2.63
CA GLY A 35 -24.42 -1.39 2.82
C GLY A 35 -23.82 -0.82 1.52
N GLY A 36 -24.37 -1.24 0.37
CA GLY A 36 -24.18 -0.56 -0.91
C GLY A 36 -24.87 0.81 -0.96
N PHE A 37 -24.80 1.44 -2.13
CA PHE A 37 -25.40 2.74 -2.36
C PHE A 37 -26.35 2.68 -3.54
N GLU A 38 -27.64 2.73 -3.23
CA GLU A 38 -28.71 2.74 -4.21
C GLU A 38 -29.64 3.90 -3.88
N PHE A 39 -29.37 5.07 -4.48
CA PHE A 39 -30.09 6.29 -4.14
C PHE A 39 -31.23 6.59 -5.10
N GLU A 40 -32.45 6.52 -4.59
CA GLU A 40 -33.65 6.93 -5.32
C GLU A 40 -34.00 8.40 -5.12
N GLY A 41 -34.44 9.05 -6.19
CA GLY A 41 -34.86 10.46 -6.15
C GLY A 41 -33.71 11.44 -6.34
N PHE A 42 -32.58 10.97 -6.89
CA PHE A 42 -31.42 11.77 -7.24
C PHE A 42 -31.81 12.92 -8.18
N LYS A 43 -31.44 14.16 -7.85
CA LYS A 43 -31.68 15.36 -8.66
C LYS A 43 -30.43 16.23 -8.74
N VAL A 44 -29.88 16.35 -9.94
CA VAL A 44 -28.69 17.14 -10.22
C VAL A 44 -29.06 18.61 -10.46
N PRO A 45 -28.59 19.56 -9.64
CA PRO A 45 -28.78 20.99 -9.89
C PRO A 45 -27.96 21.46 -11.08
N LYS A 46 -28.28 22.65 -11.61
CA LYS A 46 -27.46 23.30 -12.64
C LYS A 46 -26.04 23.53 -12.11
N GLY A 47 -25.05 23.09 -12.89
CA GLY A 47 -23.62 23.29 -12.58
C GLY A 47 -22.93 21.97 -12.22
N THR A 48 -21.82 22.07 -11.51
CA THR A 48 -21.04 20.90 -11.08
C THR A 48 -21.59 20.37 -9.76
N SER A 49 -21.86 19.06 -9.72
CA SER A 49 -22.26 18.34 -8.51
C SER A 49 -21.23 17.27 -8.16
N TRP A 50 -21.12 16.92 -6.89
CA TRP A 50 -20.27 15.82 -6.43
C TRP A 50 -20.91 15.07 -5.27
N VAL A 51 -20.58 13.79 -5.17
CA VAL A 51 -20.85 12.92 -4.02
C VAL A 51 -19.49 12.44 -3.50
N LYS A 52 -19.31 12.43 -2.19
CA LYS A 52 -18.11 11.95 -1.52
C LYS A 52 -18.50 11.03 -0.38
N PHE A 53 -17.80 9.92 -0.25
CA PHE A 53 -17.98 8.95 0.83
C PHE A 53 -16.62 8.34 1.20
N LYS A 54 -16.58 7.58 2.28
CA LYS A 54 -15.42 6.77 2.68
C LYS A 54 -15.86 5.32 2.85
N VAL A 55 -15.01 4.41 2.39
CA VAL A 55 -15.08 2.98 2.71
C VAL A 55 -13.86 2.60 3.53
N LYS A 56 -13.97 1.51 4.28
CA LYS A 56 -12.90 0.92 5.09
C LYS A 56 -12.66 -0.51 4.62
N ALA A 57 -11.42 -0.79 4.25
CA ALA A 57 -10.92 -2.13 3.92
C ALA A 57 -11.09 -3.10 5.11
N SER A 58 -11.41 -4.35 4.82
CA SER A 58 -11.32 -5.45 5.78
C SER A 58 -9.88 -5.66 6.25
N ASN A 59 -9.74 -6.19 7.45
CA ASN A 59 -8.47 -6.65 8.01
C ASN A 59 -8.29 -8.16 7.88
N ASN A 60 -9.17 -8.85 7.14
CA ASN A 60 -9.10 -10.28 6.86
C ASN A 60 -8.91 -10.50 5.36
N LEU A 61 -7.78 -11.09 4.96
CA LEU A 61 -7.46 -11.36 3.55
C LEU A 61 -8.46 -12.31 2.87
N ALA A 62 -9.15 -13.16 3.64
CA ALA A 62 -10.15 -14.07 3.11
C ALA A 62 -11.44 -13.38 2.63
N ASP A 63 -11.63 -12.11 2.99
CA ASP A 63 -12.79 -11.32 2.55
C ASP A 63 -12.58 -10.74 1.14
N TYR A 64 -11.36 -10.85 0.58
CA TYR A 64 -11.02 -10.32 -0.74
C TYR A 64 -11.09 -11.40 -1.81
N ASP A 65 -11.65 -11.05 -2.96
CA ASP A 65 -11.51 -11.85 -4.16
C ASP A 65 -10.04 -12.05 -4.53
N VAL A 66 -9.67 -13.28 -4.90
CA VAL A 66 -8.29 -13.65 -5.29
C VAL A 66 -8.21 -14.01 -6.77
N ASP A 67 -7.09 -13.68 -7.41
CA ASP A 67 -6.77 -14.14 -8.74
C ASP A 67 -6.44 -15.65 -8.68
N PRO A 68 -7.19 -16.52 -9.38
CA PRO A 68 -6.96 -17.96 -9.33
C PRO A 68 -5.61 -18.41 -9.93
N ALA A 69 -4.92 -17.55 -10.70
CA ALA A 69 -3.63 -17.85 -11.28
C ALA A 69 -2.45 -17.52 -10.35
N THR A 70 -2.53 -16.42 -9.60
CA THR A 70 -1.43 -15.99 -8.70
C THR A 70 -1.70 -16.28 -7.24
N GLY A 71 -2.98 -16.36 -6.84
CA GLY A 71 -3.40 -16.44 -5.44
C GLY A 71 -3.44 -15.09 -4.74
N ASP A 72 -3.12 -13.99 -5.43
CA ASP A 72 -3.11 -12.65 -4.85
C ASP A 72 -4.52 -12.02 -4.86
N PRO A 73 -4.85 -11.13 -3.92
CA PRO A 73 -6.08 -10.35 -3.98
C PRO A 73 -6.20 -9.53 -5.28
N ARG A 74 -7.41 -9.48 -5.84
CA ARG A 74 -7.71 -8.73 -7.06
C ARG A 74 -7.79 -7.22 -6.78
N SER A 75 -7.63 -6.42 -7.83
CA SER A 75 -7.92 -4.98 -7.76
C SER A 75 -9.34 -4.73 -7.29
N ILE A 76 -9.53 -3.63 -6.57
CA ILE A 76 -10.84 -3.21 -6.09
C ILE A 76 -11.49 -2.36 -7.18
N THR A 77 -12.70 -2.72 -7.57
CA THR A 77 -13.49 -1.95 -8.53
C THR A 77 -14.59 -1.20 -7.79
N PHE A 78 -14.69 0.11 -8.07
CA PHE A 78 -15.86 0.92 -7.74
C PHE A 78 -16.56 1.30 -9.03
N SER A 79 -17.77 0.81 -9.23
CA SER A 79 -18.61 1.24 -10.36
C SER A 79 -19.71 2.17 -9.88
N PHE A 80 -20.09 3.11 -10.74
CA PHE A 80 -21.27 3.93 -10.52
C PHE A 80 -22.10 3.98 -11.78
N ASP A 81 -23.41 4.09 -11.61
CA ASP A 81 -24.35 4.25 -12.70
C ASP A 81 -25.46 5.22 -12.30
N LEU A 82 -25.81 6.13 -13.20
CA LEU A 82 -26.89 7.08 -13.04
C LEU A 82 -27.95 6.84 -14.11
N ILE A 83 -29.07 6.24 -13.69
CA ILE A 83 -30.17 5.87 -14.58
C ILE A 83 -31.43 6.68 -14.28
N SER A 84 -32.36 6.68 -15.22
CA SER A 84 -33.67 7.29 -15.08
C SER A 84 -34.74 6.33 -15.58
N GLU A 85 -35.85 6.25 -14.85
CA GLU A 85 -37.05 5.51 -15.26
C GLU A 85 -38.12 6.45 -15.87
N SER A 86 -37.73 7.66 -16.23
CA SER A 86 -38.64 8.63 -16.83
C SER A 86 -39.03 8.18 -18.24
N GLU A 87 -40.30 8.32 -18.61
CA GLU A 87 -40.75 8.15 -20.01
C GLU A 87 -40.21 9.27 -20.95
N ASP A 88 -39.30 10.11 -20.46
CA ASP A 88 -38.72 11.23 -21.22
C ASP A 88 -37.48 10.74 -21.96
N VAL A 89 -37.67 10.52 -23.27
CA VAL A 89 -36.63 10.07 -24.19
C VAL A 89 -35.38 10.95 -24.19
N CYS A 90 -35.47 12.22 -23.82
CA CYS A 90 -34.32 13.11 -23.74
C CYS A 90 -33.48 12.84 -22.48
N ILE A 91 -34.09 12.44 -21.37
CA ILE A 91 -33.38 12.12 -20.13
C ILE A 91 -32.62 10.80 -20.30
N ASP A 92 -33.28 9.79 -20.87
CA ASP A 92 -32.64 8.49 -21.13
C ASP A 92 -31.42 8.63 -22.05
N GLY A 93 -31.56 9.42 -23.13
CA GLY A 93 -30.44 9.73 -24.02
C GLY A 93 -29.32 10.53 -23.34
N ALA A 94 -29.66 11.44 -22.43
CA ALA A 94 -28.67 12.24 -21.69
C ALA A 94 -27.87 11.41 -20.67
N LEU A 95 -28.45 10.32 -20.17
CA LEU A 95 -27.83 9.44 -19.18
C LEU A 95 -27.17 8.19 -19.77
N ALA A 96 -27.23 7.98 -21.08
CA ALA A 96 -26.71 6.77 -21.74
C ALA A 96 -25.22 6.45 -21.50
N ASN A 97 -24.44 7.41 -21.00
CA ASN A 97 -23.04 7.21 -20.60
C ASN A 97 -22.76 7.81 -19.20
N ALA A 98 -23.78 7.92 -18.35
CA ALA A 98 -23.65 8.50 -17.00
C ALA A 98 -23.20 7.44 -15.99
N ASN A 99 -22.23 6.62 -16.39
CA ASN A 99 -21.68 5.52 -15.63
C ASN A 99 -20.15 5.52 -15.72
N GLY A 100 -19.49 4.77 -14.84
CA GLY A 100 -18.04 4.64 -14.88
C GLY A 100 -17.49 3.69 -13.84
N GLU A 101 -16.20 3.41 -13.96
CA GLU A 101 -15.47 2.52 -13.09
C GLU A 101 -14.19 3.20 -12.59
N ILE A 102 -13.85 2.96 -11.33
CA ILE A 102 -12.58 3.32 -10.71
C ILE A 102 -11.96 2.04 -10.20
N GLU A 103 -10.84 1.65 -10.79
CA GLU A 103 -10.04 0.51 -10.35
C GLU A 103 -8.91 1.00 -9.42
N LEU A 104 -8.85 0.45 -8.21
CA LEU A 104 -7.73 0.62 -7.29
C LEU A 104 -6.90 -0.67 -7.28
N PRO A 105 -5.66 -0.65 -7.80
CA PRO A 105 -4.84 -1.84 -7.84
C PRO A 105 -4.50 -2.29 -6.42
N TYR A 106 -4.54 -3.61 -6.21
CA TYR A 106 -4.08 -4.19 -4.96
C TYR A 106 -2.60 -3.85 -4.73
N CYS A 107 -2.29 -3.28 -3.56
CA CYS A 107 -0.93 -2.90 -3.20
C CYS A 107 -0.27 -4.06 -2.43
N SER A 108 0.55 -4.87 -3.11
CA SER A 108 1.32 -5.96 -2.51
C SER A 108 2.56 -5.49 -1.72
N ILE A 109 2.75 -4.17 -1.60
CA ILE A 109 3.97 -3.55 -1.12
C ILE A 109 3.60 -2.59 0.02
N CYS A 110 3.79 -3.04 1.25
CA CYS A 110 3.71 -2.18 2.41
C CYS A 110 5.05 -1.46 2.64
N TYR A 111 4.99 -0.15 2.83
CA TYR A 111 6.10 0.60 3.39
C TYR A 111 5.69 1.08 4.78
N TYR A 112 6.61 1.04 5.74
CA TYR A 112 6.41 1.85 6.93
C TYR A 112 6.33 3.33 6.52
N PRO A 113 5.42 4.11 7.12
CA PRO A 113 5.53 5.56 7.01
C PRO A 113 6.94 5.96 7.43
N SER A 114 7.53 6.91 6.72
CA SER A 114 8.87 7.40 7.05
C SER A 114 8.90 7.84 8.52
N VAL A 115 9.81 7.26 9.31
CA VAL A 115 10.03 7.73 10.67
C VAL A 115 10.69 9.10 10.58
N VAL A 116 9.95 10.14 10.94
CA VAL A 116 10.50 11.50 11.09
C VAL A 116 11.18 11.55 12.45
N GLY A 117 12.41 11.09 12.51
CA GLY A 117 13.27 11.29 13.68
C GLY A 117 13.87 12.69 13.69
N ASP A 118 14.21 13.20 14.87
CA ASP A 118 15.26 14.21 15.00
C ASP A 118 16.48 13.68 14.24
N LYS A 119 17.21 14.54 13.53
CA LYS A 119 18.47 14.17 12.88
C LYS A 119 19.41 13.65 13.97
N GLY A 120 19.39 12.34 14.20
CA GLY A 120 20.11 11.70 15.29
C GLY A 120 21.59 12.08 15.19
N ASP A 121 22.23 12.32 16.33
CA ASP A 121 23.67 12.49 16.35
C ASP A 121 24.31 11.13 16.59
N ILE A 122 24.72 10.47 15.50
CA ILE A 122 25.46 9.21 15.54
C ILE A 122 26.71 9.28 16.43
N LEU A 123 27.32 10.45 16.63
CA LEU A 123 28.50 10.57 17.50
C LEU A 123 28.15 10.50 18.99
N ASN A 124 26.87 10.67 19.34
CA ASN A 124 26.35 10.48 20.69
C ASN A 124 25.68 9.11 20.88
N SER A 125 25.73 8.21 19.88
CA SER A 125 25.23 6.84 20.03
C SER A 125 26.34 5.90 20.48
N ASP A 126 26.02 5.00 21.41
CA ASP A 126 26.94 3.93 21.81
C ASP A 126 27.03 2.88 20.70
N GLY A 127 28.25 2.58 20.23
CA GLY A 127 28.52 1.38 19.43
C GLY A 127 28.32 1.49 17.91
N PHE A 128 28.42 2.68 17.32
CA PHE A 128 28.38 2.82 15.86
C PHE A 128 29.67 2.33 15.17
N MET A 129 29.53 1.92 13.90
CA MET A 129 30.65 1.60 13.01
C MET A 129 30.62 2.52 11.79
N ALA A 130 31.76 3.14 11.47
CA ALA A 130 31.90 3.96 10.27
C ALA A 130 33.18 3.61 9.51
N VAL A 131 33.06 3.33 8.20
CA VAL A 131 34.18 2.99 7.32
C VAL A 131 34.07 3.83 6.05
N SER A 132 35.14 4.54 5.70
CA SER A 132 35.23 5.32 4.45
C SER A 132 36.49 4.99 3.67
N THR A 133 36.38 4.94 2.35
CA THR A 133 37.54 4.86 1.44
C THR A 133 38.01 6.24 0.99
N LEU A 134 37.40 7.32 1.49
CA LEU A 134 37.72 8.70 1.12
C LEU A 134 38.65 9.33 2.15
N ASN A 135 39.38 10.37 1.74
CA ASN A 135 40.14 11.17 2.68
C ASN A 135 39.17 12.07 3.47
N ARG A 136 38.86 11.67 4.70
CA ARG A 136 37.96 12.36 5.63
C ARG A 136 38.76 12.91 6.82
N PRO A 137 39.26 14.15 6.74
CA PRO A 137 40.12 14.72 7.77
C PRO A 137 39.35 15.12 9.05
N ASP A 138 38.03 15.23 8.98
CA ASP A 138 37.14 15.55 10.10
C ASP A 138 36.06 14.46 10.28
N SER A 139 35.27 14.58 11.35
CA SER A 139 34.15 13.68 11.66
C SER A 139 32.81 14.15 11.08
N GLN A 140 32.78 15.25 10.32
CA GLN A 140 31.53 15.87 9.85
C GLN A 140 30.76 14.92 8.92
N TRP A 141 31.48 14.16 8.10
CA TRP A 141 30.91 13.17 7.19
C TRP A 141 30.11 12.05 7.89
N VAL A 142 30.40 11.78 9.16
CA VAL A 142 29.65 10.81 9.99
C VAL A 142 28.49 11.51 10.68
N SER A 143 28.71 12.67 11.30
CA SER A 143 27.66 13.41 12.04
C SER A 143 26.42 13.76 11.20
N GLU A 144 26.55 13.84 9.87
CA GLU A 144 25.45 14.10 8.95
C GLU A 144 24.62 12.85 8.58
N ARG A 145 24.99 11.67 9.09
CA ARG A 145 24.34 10.38 8.76
C ARG A 145 23.24 9.98 9.75
N GLY A 146 22.81 10.89 10.62
CA GLY A 146 21.57 10.75 11.38
C GLY A 146 21.59 9.57 12.36
N ASN A 147 20.55 8.74 12.28
CA ASN A 147 20.32 7.55 13.12
C ASN A 147 20.99 6.26 12.60
N ALA A 148 22.02 6.37 11.75
CA ALA A 148 22.76 5.20 11.28
C ALA A 148 23.59 4.56 12.41
N PHE A 149 23.59 3.23 12.50
CA PHE A 149 24.53 2.47 13.34
C PHE A 149 25.72 1.91 12.56
N VAL A 150 25.57 1.78 11.24
CA VAL A 150 26.64 1.38 10.31
C VAL A 150 26.67 2.36 9.15
N VAL A 151 27.82 3.00 8.94
CA VAL A 151 28.06 3.91 7.82
C VAL A 151 29.19 3.35 6.95
N LEU A 152 28.86 3.03 5.69
CA LEU A 152 29.84 2.65 4.67
C LEU A 152 29.85 3.72 3.59
N GLU A 153 31.01 4.33 3.36
CA GLU A 153 31.15 5.41 2.38
C GLU A 153 32.25 5.12 1.36
N SER A 154 31.89 5.22 0.08
CA SER A 154 32.85 5.19 -1.01
C SER A 154 32.33 5.97 -2.21
N TYR A 155 33.24 6.54 -2.99
CA TYR A 155 32.90 7.19 -4.25
C TYR A 155 32.67 6.18 -5.38
N ASN A 156 33.38 5.06 -5.38
CA ASN A 156 33.39 4.11 -6.50
C ASN A 156 33.49 2.63 -6.10
N LYS A 157 33.23 2.28 -4.83
CA LYS A 157 33.18 0.90 -4.33
C LYS A 157 31.77 0.60 -3.83
N GLY A 158 31.30 -0.62 -4.11
CA GLY A 158 30.06 -1.15 -3.54
C GLY A 158 30.33 -2.06 -2.34
N LEU A 159 29.28 -2.32 -1.55
CA LEU A 159 29.29 -3.37 -0.54
C LEU A 159 29.16 -4.74 -1.23
N VAL A 160 30.12 -5.63 -0.99
CA VAL A 160 30.04 -7.04 -1.38
C VAL A 160 29.85 -7.87 -0.12
N VAL A 161 28.67 -8.46 0.04
CA VAL A 161 28.40 -9.43 1.11
C VAL A 161 29.03 -10.78 0.80
N THR A 162 29.25 -11.61 1.83
CA THR A 162 29.73 -12.99 1.67
C THR A 162 28.78 -13.76 0.74
N ARG A 163 29.33 -14.40 -0.31
CA ARG A 163 28.56 -15.15 -1.32
C ARG A 163 28.87 -16.64 -1.19
N LEU A 164 27.84 -17.45 -0.97
CA LEU A 164 27.97 -18.88 -0.70
C LEU A 164 26.86 -19.65 -1.43
N THR A 165 27.06 -20.94 -1.70
CA THR A 165 25.97 -21.83 -2.13
C THR A 165 25.09 -22.21 -0.94
N THR A 166 23.85 -22.65 -1.18
CA THR A 166 22.97 -23.14 -0.09
C THR A 166 23.66 -24.20 0.77
N ALA A 167 24.39 -25.14 0.16
CA ALA A 167 25.13 -26.17 0.88
C ALA A 167 26.24 -25.61 1.79
N GLN A 168 26.93 -24.55 1.35
CA GLN A 168 27.95 -23.88 2.16
C GLN A 168 27.31 -23.09 3.32
N ILE A 169 26.16 -22.45 3.08
CA ILE A 169 25.40 -21.71 4.10
C ILE A 169 24.94 -22.67 5.22
N SER A 170 24.40 -23.83 4.86
CA SER A 170 23.97 -24.85 5.82
C SER A 170 25.10 -25.44 6.67
N ALA A 171 26.35 -25.28 6.24
CA ALA A 171 27.53 -25.76 6.96
C ALA A 171 28.16 -24.68 7.88
N LEU A 172 27.64 -23.45 7.88
CA LEU A 172 28.11 -22.39 8.77
C LEU A 172 27.70 -22.67 10.23
N ASN A 173 28.43 -22.05 11.15
CA ASN A 173 27.95 -21.79 12.52
C ASN A 173 27.44 -20.33 12.55
N PRO A 174 26.17 -20.07 12.17
CA PRO A 174 25.67 -18.72 12.03
C PRO A 174 25.45 -18.05 13.39
N VAL A 175 25.40 -16.72 13.36
CA VAL A 175 24.97 -15.87 14.49
C VAL A 175 23.77 -15.07 14.00
N GLU A 176 22.80 -14.82 14.88
CA GLU A 176 21.62 -14.02 14.58
C GLU A 176 21.99 -12.68 13.94
N GLY A 177 21.28 -12.30 12.88
CA GLY A 177 21.54 -11.09 12.09
C GLY A 177 22.62 -11.23 11.02
N MET A 178 23.25 -12.41 10.88
CA MET A 178 24.19 -12.65 9.78
C MET A 178 23.50 -12.59 8.42
N ILE A 179 24.13 -11.89 7.46
CA ILE A 179 23.63 -11.72 6.09
C ILE A 179 24.62 -12.34 5.09
N VAL A 180 24.10 -13.14 4.15
CA VAL A 180 24.88 -13.77 3.07
C VAL A 180 24.09 -13.74 1.76
N TYR A 181 24.76 -13.70 0.61
CA TYR A 181 24.10 -13.94 -0.68
C TYR A 181 24.18 -15.43 -1.03
N ASP A 182 23.03 -16.08 -1.17
CA ASP A 182 22.92 -17.46 -1.64
C ASP A 182 23.02 -17.50 -3.17
N SER A 183 24.12 -18.01 -3.70
CA SER A 183 24.36 -18.12 -5.14
C SER A 183 23.59 -19.26 -5.82
N THR A 184 23.01 -20.18 -5.05
CA THR A 184 22.17 -21.26 -5.57
C THR A 184 20.72 -20.79 -5.71
N GLU A 185 20.19 -20.10 -4.70
CA GLU A 185 18.82 -19.56 -4.72
C GLU A 185 18.71 -18.13 -5.28
N ASN A 186 19.84 -17.46 -5.51
CA ASN A 186 19.93 -16.09 -6.02
C ASN A 186 19.20 -15.05 -5.14
N CYS A 187 19.32 -15.17 -3.82
CA CYS A 187 18.71 -14.25 -2.86
C CYS A 187 19.68 -13.83 -1.76
N LEU A 188 19.42 -12.69 -1.12
CA LEU A 188 20.07 -12.29 0.11
C LEU A 188 19.40 -13.03 1.28
N LYS A 189 20.13 -13.85 2.03
CA LYS A 189 19.63 -14.57 3.20
C LYS A 189 20.03 -13.88 4.50
N LEU A 190 19.11 -13.86 5.45
CA LEU A 190 19.34 -13.46 6.84
C LEU A 190 19.13 -14.67 7.75
N TYR A 191 20.02 -14.85 8.72
CA TYR A 191 19.82 -15.81 9.80
C TYR A 191 19.06 -15.15 10.95
N ASN A 192 17.86 -15.63 11.27
CA ASN A 192 17.00 -15.05 12.32
C ASN A 192 17.31 -15.58 13.73
N GLY A 193 18.44 -16.28 13.92
CA GLY A 193 18.80 -16.93 15.17
C GLY A 193 18.37 -18.40 15.26
N SER A 194 17.49 -18.86 14.36
CA SER A 194 17.06 -20.26 14.26
C SER A 194 17.32 -20.83 12.87
N GLU A 195 16.92 -20.11 11.82
CA GLU A 195 16.97 -20.55 10.43
C GLU A 195 17.42 -19.44 9.47
N TRP A 196 17.83 -19.87 8.27
CA TRP A 196 18.15 -18.97 7.17
C TRP A 196 16.90 -18.76 6.30
N GLY A 197 16.55 -17.50 6.04
CA GLY A 197 15.48 -17.14 5.12
C GLY A 197 15.96 -16.12 4.10
N CYS A 198 15.48 -16.21 2.85
CA CYS A 198 15.64 -15.12 1.89
C CYS A 198 14.92 -13.88 2.43
N ILE A 199 15.60 -12.74 2.42
CA ILE A 199 14.99 -11.44 2.71
C ILE A 199 14.04 -11.14 1.56
N ALA A 200 12.75 -11.13 1.88
CA ALA A 200 11.70 -10.69 0.99
C ALA A 200 11.09 -9.40 1.53
N GLN A 201 10.56 -8.58 0.63
CA GLN A 201 9.69 -7.50 1.04
C GLN A 201 8.36 -8.10 1.54
N GLY A 202 7.91 -7.71 2.73
CA GLY A 202 6.66 -8.18 3.31
C GLY A 202 5.96 -7.07 4.10
N CYS A 203 4.70 -7.29 4.42
CA CYS A 203 3.94 -6.48 5.37
C CYS A 203 4.19 -7.03 6.79
N VAL A 204 4.36 -6.17 7.78
CA VAL A 204 4.89 -6.55 9.11
C VAL A 204 3.77 -6.81 10.14
N ASP A 205 2.52 -6.63 9.73
CA ASP A 205 1.35 -6.68 10.63
C ASP A 205 0.36 -7.80 10.24
N GLU A 206 0.86 -9.02 10.02
CA GLU A 206 0.06 -10.26 10.11
C GLU A 206 0.20 -10.90 11.50
#